data_AF-A0AA38PBT5-F1
#
_entry.id   AF-A0AA38PBT5-F1
#
_cell.length_a   1.000
_cell.length_b   1.000
_cell.length_c   1.000
_cell.angle_alpha   90.00
_cell.angle_beta   90.00
_cell.angle_gamma   90.00
#
_symmetry.space_group_name_H-M   'P 1'
#
loop_
_entity.id
_entity.type
_entity.pdbx_description
1 polymer ?
#
loop_
_entity_poly.entity_id
_entity_poly.type
_entity_poly.pdbx_seq_one_letter_code
_entity_poly.pdbx_strand_id
1 'polypeptide(L)'
;MNSFFKYVNFPVIFNGTQLLPPASGINYVPWAIVGFIFQYLIRRRHFPWWTKYNYVLSAALDSGLAISVIIIFFALQYPEHGTIGKNTILSWWGNTVSFTGADGRGVPVIQLPVGETFGPKQ
;
A
#
# COMPACT_ATOMS: atom_id res chain seq x y z
N MET A 1 -28.82 -0.25 -28.01
CA MET A 1 -28.38 -0.91 -26.77
C MET A 1 -27.17 -0.17 -26.21
N ASN A 2 -27.39 0.63 -25.15
CA ASN A 2 -26.36 1.43 -24.48
C ASN A 2 -25.46 0.50 -23.67
N SER A 3 -24.36 0.06 -24.28
CA SER A 3 -23.46 -0.90 -23.66
C SER A 3 -22.46 -0.18 -22.77
N PHE A 4 -22.74 -0.17 -21.47
CA PHE A 4 -21.83 0.25 -20.40
C PHE A 4 -20.44 -0.42 -20.51
N PHE A 5 -20.40 -1.62 -21.10
CA PHE A 5 -19.18 -2.39 -21.40
C PHE A 5 -18.24 -1.76 -22.43
N LYS A 6 -18.67 -0.75 -23.21
CA LYS A 6 -17.78 -0.06 -24.16
C LYS A 6 -16.83 0.93 -23.47
N TYR A 7 -17.11 1.29 -22.22
CA TYR A 7 -16.26 2.19 -21.41
C TYR A 7 -15.33 1.44 -20.45
N VAL A 8 -15.41 0.11 -20.43
CA VAL A 8 -14.63 -0.75 -19.54
C VAL A 8 -13.47 -1.34 -20.34
N ASN A 9 -12.30 -0.72 -20.24
CA ASN A 9 -11.06 -1.31 -20.74
C ASN A 9 -10.60 -2.41 -19.77
N PHE A 10 -11.10 -3.63 -19.99
CA PHE A 10 -10.70 -4.83 -19.26
C PHE A 10 -9.17 -5.03 -19.15
N PRO A 11 -8.33 -4.70 -20.16
CA PRO A 11 -6.88 -4.82 -20.02
C PRO A 11 -6.30 -3.92 -18.91
N VAL A 12 -6.86 -2.73 -18.70
CA VAL A 12 -6.40 -1.78 -17.67
C VAL A 12 -6.79 -2.25 -16.27
N ILE A 13 -7.98 -2.84 -16.14
CA ILE A 13 -8.47 -3.40 -14.87
C ILE A 13 -7.65 -4.63 -14.51
N PHE A 14 -7.46 -5.55 -15.45
CA PHE A 14 -6.72 -6.79 -15.22
C PHE A 14 -5.20 -6.59 -15.07
N ASN A 15 -4.61 -5.60 -15.74
CA ASN A 15 -3.20 -5.24 -15.56
C ASN A 15 -2.92 -4.60 -14.19
N GLY A 16 -3.85 -3.77 -13.68
CA GLY A 16 -3.77 -3.24 -12.31
C GLY A 16 -3.93 -4.31 -11.22
N THR A 17 -4.69 -5.38 -11.50
CA THR A 17 -4.88 -6.51 -10.59
C THR A 17 -3.90 -7.67 -10.81
N GLN A 18 -3.05 -7.64 -11.83
CA GLN A 18 -2.15 -8.76 -12.19
C GLN A 18 -1.03 -9.02 -11.17
N LEU A 19 -0.81 -8.11 -10.23
CA LEU A 19 0.16 -8.24 -9.14
C LEU A 19 -0.49 -8.80 -7.84
N LEU A 20 -1.62 -9.49 -7.96
CA LEU A 20 -2.41 -10.02 -6.85
C LEU A 20 -1.77 -11.13 -5.99
N PRO A 21 -0.64 -11.78 -6.32
CA PRO A 21 0.02 -12.65 -5.37
C PRO A 21 1.48 -12.22 -5.20
N PRO A 22 1.80 -11.07 -4.57
CA PRO A 22 2.09 -11.09 -3.12
C PRO A 22 2.03 -9.70 -2.42
N ALA A 23 1.31 -8.72 -2.97
CA ALA A 23 1.32 -7.35 -2.45
C ALA A 23 0.06 -7.07 -1.62
N SER A 24 0.21 -7.03 -0.29
CA SER A 24 -0.84 -6.70 0.68
C SER A 24 -1.71 -5.53 0.22
N GLY A 25 -3.04 -5.64 0.39
CA GLY A 25 -4.02 -4.64 -0.07
C GLY A 25 -3.76 -3.20 0.38
N ILE A 26 -2.88 -3.00 1.37
CA ILE A 26 -2.37 -1.70 1.83
C ILE A 26 -1.78 -0.83 0.71
N ASN A 27 -1.13 -1.39 -0.31
CA ASN A 27 -0.51 -0.56 -1.36
C ASN A 27 -1.50 -0.17 -2.47
N TYR A 28 -2.51 -1.02 -2.73
CA TYR A 28 -3.49 -0.76 -3.78
C TYR A 28 -4.57 0.22 -3.37
N VAL A 29 -4.96 0.22 -2.09
CA VAL A 29 -6.01 1.12 -1.57
C VAL A 29 -5.63 2.60 -1.76
N PRO A 30 -4.41 3.06 -1.39
CA PRO A 30 -3.98 4.43 -1.66
C PRO A 30 -3.95 4.75 -3.16
N TRP A 31 -3.43 3.86 -3.99
CA TRP A 31 -3.40 4.06 -5.45
C TRP A 31 -4.81 4.22 -6.03
N ALA A 32 -5.74 3.36 -5.63
CA ALA A 32 -7.13 3.42 -6.07
C ALA A 32 -7.83 4.69 -5.59
N ILE A 33 -7.59 5.11 -4.34
CA ILE A 33 -8.14 6.35 -3.76
C ILE A 33 -7.60 7.57 -4.52
N VAL A 34 -6.28 7.67 -4.72
CA VAL A 34 -5.65 8.78 -5.43
C VAL A 34 -6.14 8.83 -6.88
N GLY A 35 -6.19 7.68 -7.55
CA GLY A 35 -6.74 7.54 -8.89
C GLY A 35 -8.20 7.99 -8.97
N PHE A 36 -9.03 7.59 -8.02
CA PHE A 36 -10.43 8.02 -7.95
C PHE A 36 -10.56 9.53 -7.72
N ILE A 37 -9.82 10.10 -6.78
CA ILE A 37 -9.87 11.55 -6.51
C ILE A 37 -9.47 12.35 -7.77
N PHE A 38 -8.38 11.97 -8.43
CA PHE A 38 -7.90 12.69 -9.61
C PHE A 38 -8.76 12.49 -10.85
N GLN A 39 -9.13 11.25 -11.16
CA GLN A 39 -9.85 10.91 -12.39
C GLN A 39 -11.36 11.18 -12.28
N TYR A 40 -11.95 11.08 -11.10
CA TYR A 40 -13.39 11.22 -10.91
C TYR A 40 -13.79 12.58 -10.35
N LEU A 41 -13.18 13.04 -9.26
CA LEU A 41 -13.57 14.30 -8.61
C LEU A 41 -12.97 15.51 -9.31
N ILE A 42 -11.64 15.53 -9.45
CA ILE A 42 -10.91 16.69 -9.98
C ILE A 42 -11.20 16.89 -11.46
N ARG A 43 -11.19 15.81 -12.26
CA ARG A 43 -11.54 15.88 -13.68
C ARG A 43 -12.96 16.40 -13.92
N ARG A 44 -13.95 16.05 -13.07
CA ARG A 44 -15.34 16.53 -13.23
C ARG A 44 -15.53 17.98 -12.77
N ARG A 45 -14.83 18.41 -11.72
CA ARG A 45 -15.04 19.75 -11.12
C ARG A 45 -14.13 20.83 -11.69
N HIS A 46 -12.92 20.48 -12.11
CA HIS A 46 -11.92 21.43 -12.63
C HIS A 46 -11.23 20.89 -13.90
N PHE A 47 -12.02 20.56 -14.92
CA PHE A 47 -11.53 19.98 -16.17
C PHE A 47 -10.42 20.79 -16.87
N PRO A 48 -10.51 22.14 -17.03
CA PRO A 48 -9.46 22.90 -17.72
C PRO A 48 -8.12 22.90 -16.98
N TRP A 49 -8.16 22.90 -15.65
CA TRP A 49 -6.97 22.79 -14.80
C TRP A 49 -6.37 21.39 -14.90
N TRP A 50 -7.21 20.36 -14.82
CA TRP A 50 -6.78 18.98 -14.91
C TRP A 50 -6.08 18.69 -16.24
N THR A 51 -6.63 19.12 -17.39
CA THR A 51 -5.99 18.92 -18.71
C THR A 51 -4.63 19.60 -18.85
N LYS A 52 -4.43 20.73 -18.17
CA LYS A 52 -3.19 21.51 -18.27
C LYS A 52 -2.10 21.03 -17.31
N TYR A 53 -2.47 20.61 -16.10
CA TYR A 53 -1.51 20.35 -15.01
C TYR A 53 -1.38 18.89 -14.58
N ASN A 54 -2.19 17.96 -15.10
CA ASN A 54 -2.13 16.55 -14.70
C ASN A 54 -0.74 15.91 -14.92
N TYR A 55 -0.09 16.21 -16.05
CA TYR A 55 1.26 15.72 -16.32
C TYR A 55 2.32 16.32 -15.39
N VAL A 56 2.23 17.63 -15.13
CA VAL A 56 3.13 18.33 -14.21
C VAL A 56 2.99 17.76 -12.80
N LEU A 57 1.75 17.50 -12.36
CA LEU A 57 1.50 16.88 -11.07
C LEU A 57 2.07 15.45 -11.00
N SER A 58 1.89 14.64 -12.04
CA SER A 58 2.47 13.29 -12.08
C SER A 58 3.99 13.35 -11.93
N ALA A 59 4.65 14.27 -12.63
CA ALA A 59 6.10 14.47 -12.51
C ALA A 59 6.50 15.02 -11.12
N ALA A 60 5.66 15.87 -10.52
CA ALA A 60 5.88 16.38 -9.17
C ALA A 60 5.73 15.29 -8.09
N LEU A 61 4.81 14.33 -8.27
CA LEU A 61 4.65 13.21 -7.35
C LEU A 61 5.86 12.26 -7.40
N ASP A 62 6.38 11.96 -8.59
CA ASP A 62 7.56 11.10 -8.75
C ASP A 62 8.83 11.77 -8.18
N SER A 63 9.07 13.03 -8.53
CA SER A 63 10.19 13.79 -7.98
C SER A 63 10.06 14.06 -6.48
N GLY A 64 8.85 14.32 -5.98
CA GLY A 64 8.57 14.48 -4.56
C GLY A 64 8.82 13.20 -3.77
N LEU A 65 8.48 12.03 -4.32
CA LEU A 65 8.81 10.74 -3.70
C LEU A 65 10.32 10.56 -3.62
N ALA A 66 11.06 10.81 -4.70
CA ALA A 66 12.52 10.69 -4.72
C ALA A 66 13.17 11.60 -3.67
N ILE A 67 12.75 12.87 -3.60
CA ILE A 67 13.24 13.83 -2.60
C ILE A 67 12.89 13.36 -1.18
N SER A 68 11.67 12.87 -0.95
CA SER A 68 11.24 12.36 0.36
C SER A 68 12.11 11.18 0.81
N VAL A 69 12.44 10.26 -0.10
CA VAL A 69 13.33 9.12 0.19
C VAL A 69 14.71 9.61 0.60
N ILE A 70 15.27 10.60 -0.10
CA ILE A 70 16.57 11.19 0.24
C ILE A 70 16.53 11.83 1.63
N ILE A 71 15.49 12.60 1.93
CA ILE A 71 15.31 13.24 3.24
C ILE A 71 15.20 12.19 4.34
N ILE A 72 14.38 11.15 4.15
CA ILE A 72 14.22 10.05 5.12
C ILE A 72 15.55 9.33 5.34
N PHE A 73 16.31 9.08 4.27
CA PHE A 73 17.62 8.45 4.38
C PHE A 73 18.55 9.26 5.27
N PHE A 74 18.72 10.55 5.00
CA PHE A 74 19.62 11.39 5.78
C PHE A 74 19.11 11.73 7.18
N ALA A 75 17.79 11.81 7.38
CA ALA A 75 17.19 12.17 8.65
C ALA A 75 17.02 10.98 9.61
N LEU A 76 16.82 9.76 9.10
CA LEU A 76 16.50 8.59 9.92
C LEU A 76 17.47 7.42 9.77
N GLN A 77 18.04 7.17 8.58
CA GLN A 77 18.89 5.99 8.34
C GLN A 77 20.39 6.28 8.46
N TYR A 78 20.85 7.42 7.97
CA TYR A 78 22.27 7.76 7.92
C TYR A 78 22.88 8.02 9.31
N PRO A 79 22.25 8.79 10.22
CA PRO A 79 22.86 9.08 11.50
C PRO A 79 22.62 7.94 12.51
N GLU A 80 23.63 7.67 13.35
CA GLU A 80 23.61 6.58 14.36
C GLU A 80 23.24 5.19 13.79
N HIS A 81 23.68 4.86 12.57
CA HIS A 81 23.42 3.57 11.90
C HIS A 81 21.92 3.19 11.81
N GLY A 82 21.04 4.17 11.67
CA GLY A 82 19.59 3.92 11.57
C GLY A 82 18.89 3.69 12.92
N THR A 83 19.55 4.03 14.03
CA THR A 83 18.95 3.95 15.38
C THR A 83 18.32 5.26 15.85
N ILE A 84 18.25 6.29 14.99
CA ILE A 84 17.51 7.51 15.32
C ILE A 84 16.05 7.18 15.60
N GLY A 85 15.60 7.57 16.78
CA GLY A 85 14.24 7.32 17.22
C GLY A 85 13.99 5.90 17.72
N LYS A 86 15.02 5.10 18.04
CA LYS A 86 14.87 3.76 18.67
C LYS A 86 13.92 3.76 19.86
N ASN A 87 13.93 4.82 20.67
CA ASN A 87 13.06 4.99 21.84
C ASN A 87 11.78 5.81 21.57
N THR A 88 11.54 6.27 20.33
CA THR A 88 10.44 7.19 20.00
C THR A 88 9.70 6.76 18.72
N ILE A 89 10.30 6.97 17.55
CA ILE A 89 9.68 6.73 16.23
C ILE A 89 9.81 5.27 15.78
N LEU A 90 10.77 4.51 16.28
CA LEU A 90 10.90 3.08 15.96
C LEU A 90 10.05 2.21 16.90
N SER A 91 9.93 2.59 18.17
CA SER A 91 9.19 1.83 19.20
C SER A 91 7.70 2.20 19.30
N TRP A 92 7.15 3.01 18.40
CA TRP A 92 5.73 3.37 18.43
C TRP A 92 4.83 2.17 18.11
N TRP A 93 3.58 2.25 18.59
CA TRP A 93 2.60 1.16 18.52
C TRP A 93 2.45 0.54 17.13
N GLY A 94 2.41 1.32 16.05
CA GLY A 94 2.20 0.77 14.70
C GLY A 94 3.39 0.00 14.13
N ASN A 95 4.60 0.17 14.67
CA ASN A 95 5.75 -0.67 14.31
C ASN A 95 5.84 -1.94 15.17
N THR A 96 5.23 -1.96 16.35
CA THR A 96 5.38 -3.05 17.33
C THR A 96 4.18 -3.99 17.38
N VAL A 97 2.98 -3.49 17.07
CA VAL A 97 1.71 -4.23 17.19
C VAL A 97 1.65 -5.51 16.36
N SER A 98 2.23 -5.49 15.16
CA SER A 98 2.28 -6.65 14.24
C SER A 98 3.08 -7.81 14.81
N PHE A 99 4.07 -7.54 15.67
CA PHE A 99 4.96 -8.55 16.24
C PHE A 99 4.54 -8.98 17.66
N THR A 100 3.69 -8.22 18.34
CA THR A 100 3.25 -8.51 19.72
C THR A 100 2.00 -9.40 19.79
N GLY A 101 1.20 -9.46 18.71
CA GLY A 101 -0.02 -10.25 18.63
C GLY A 101 0.18 -11.77 18.55
N ALA A 102 -0.93 -12.52 18.60
CA ALA A 102 -0.93 -13.96 18.30
C ALA A 102 -0.48 -14.24 16.85
N ASP A 103 -0.78 -13.31 15.94
CA ASP A 103 -0.38 -13.34 14.53
C ASP A 103 1.16 -13.30 14.36
N GLY A 104 1.83 -12.42 15.12
CA GLY A 104 3.31 -12.32 15.11
C GLY A 104 4.01 -13.50 15.76
N ARG A 105 3.34 -14.19 16.69
CA ARG A 105 3.84 -15.40 17.36
C ARG A 105 3.48 -16.69 16.62
N GLY A 106 2.78 -16.59 15.49
CA GLY A 106 2.35 -17.76 14.71
C GLY A 106 1.48 -18.73 15.52
N VAL A 107 0.75 -18.23 16.51
CA VAL A 107 -0.08 -19.09 17.37
C VAL A 107 -1.25 -19.59 16.52
N PRO A 108 -1.42 -20.92 16.37
CA PRO A 108 -2.55 -21.44 15.62
C PRO A 108 -3.85 -21.09 16.36
N VAL A 109 -4.86 -20.62 15.62
CA VAL A 109 -6.18 -20.27 16.15
C VAL A 109 -6.83 -21.48 16.85
N ILE A 110 -6.47 -22.69 16.41
CA ILE A 110 -6.88 -23.96 17.01
C ILE A 110 -5.62 -24.65 17.54
N GLN A 111 -5.52 -24.77 18.86
CA GLN A 111 -4.46 -25.54 19.50
C GLN A 111 -4.93 -26.98 19.67
N LEU A 112 -4.19 -27.94 19.12
CA LEU A 112 -4.45 -29.36 19.32
C LEU A 112 -4.09 -29.77 20.76
N PRO A 113 -4.92 -30.60 21.42
CA PRO A 113 -4.51 -31.32 22.63
C PRO A 113 -3.25 -32.14 22.39
N VAL A 114 -2.47 -32.38 23.46
CA VAL A 114 -1.23 -33.17 23.40
C VAL A 114 -1.53 -34.56 22.81
N GLY A 115 -1.02 -34.82 21.60
CA GLY A 115 -1.14 -36.11 20.91
C GLY A 115 -2.09 -36.15 19.70
N GLU A 116 -2.75 -35.05 19.33
CA GLU A 116 -3.55 -34.96 18.11
C GLU A 116 -2.76 -34.36 16.94
N THR A 117 -3.16 -34.68 15.70
CA THR A 117 -2.50 -34.21 14.47
C THR A 117 -3.56 -33.65 13.53
N PHE A 118 -3.25 -32.57 12.83
CA PHE A 118 -4.10 -32.09 11.74
C PHE A 118 -3.91 -33.00 10.51
N GLY A 119 -4.93 -33.78 10.19
CA GLY A 119 -4.95 -34.67 9.03
C GLY A 119 -5.27 -36.13 9.39
N PRO A 120 -5.64 -36.96 8.40
CA PRO A 120 -5.92 -38.37 8.62
C PRO A 120 -4.65 -39.09 9.08
N LYS A 121 -4.78 -39.92 10.12
CA LYS A 121 -3.74 -40.88 10.48
C LYS A 121 -3.65 -41.88 9.33
N GLN A 122 -2.48 -41.94 8.70
CA GLN A 122 -2.17 -42.97 7.70
C GLN A 122 -2.34 -44.36 8.31
#